data_AF-A0A8S4EUK3-F1
#
_entry.id   AF-A0A8S4EUK3-F1
#
_cell.length_a   1.000
_cell.length_b   1.000
_cell.length_c   1.000
_cell.angle_alpha   90.00
_cell.angle_beta   90.00
_cell.angle_gamma   90.00
#
_symmetry.space_group_name_H-M   'P 1'
#
loop_
_entity.id
_entity.type
_entity.pdbx_description
1 polymer ?
#
loop_
_entity_poly.entity_id
_entity_poly.type
_entity_poly.pdbx_seq_one_letter_code
_entity_poly.pdbx_strand_id
1 'polypeptide(L)'
;MYSRIKIRVQCPCGILIRCLSQAEISTALRPFYFSVHPDLFGKFPEQRKVNESSLQQLSALLEAQQSSRTMKVPPLPFYLRNKDVSEGLLYFLHY
;
A
#
# COMPACT_ATOMS: atom_id res chain seq x y z
N MET A 1 20.46 -13.66 -1.93
CA MET A 1 19.59 -14.68 -1.29
C MET A 1 18.34 -13.97 -0.82
N TYR A 2 17.24 -14.04 -1.58
CA TYR A 2 16.01 -13.30 -1.28
C TYR A 2 15.10 -14.18 -0.41
N SER A 3 14.77 -13.74 0.81
CA SER A 3 13.90 -14.51 1.72
C SER A 3 12.43 -14.21 1.42
N ARG A 4 11.61 -15.26 1.31
CA ARG A 4 10.16 -15.12 1.10
C ARG A 4 9.46 -14.74 2.41
N ILE A 5 8.52 -13.79 2.33
CA ILE A 5 7.69 -13.36 3.45
C ILE A 5 6.49 -14.32 3.57
N LYS A 6 6.24 -14.85 4.78
CA LYS A 6 5.10 -15.73 5.08
C LYS A 6 3.94 -14.88 5.58
N ILE A 7 2.93 -14.63 4.75
CA ILE A 7 1.67 -14.00 5.17
C ILE A 7 0.67 -15.11 5.49
N ARG A 8 0.16 -15.13 6.73
CA ARG A 8 -0.91 -16.06 7.17
C ARG A 8 -2.25 -15.52 6.67
N VAL A 9 -2.88 -16.22 5.72
CA VAL A 9 -4.28 -16.00 5.37
C VAL A 9 -5.08 -17.14 6.01
N GLN A 10 -6.01 -16.78 6.90
CA GLN A 10 -6.86 -17.75 7.58
C GLN A 10 -8.07 -18.06 6.69
N CYS A 11 -8.07 -19.23 6.06
CA CYS A 11 -9.24 -19.80 5.39
C CYS A 11 -9.88 -20.84 6.34
N PRO A 12 -11.22 -20.96 6.40
CA PRO A 12 -11.89 -21.89 7.32
C PRO A 12 -11.64 -23.39 7.07
N CYS A 13 -11.03 -23.80 5.95
CA CYS A 13 -10.70 -25.21 5.67
C CYS A 13 -9.21 -25.59 5.77
N GLY A 14 -8.33 -24.68 6.21
CA GLY A 14 -6.91 -24.96 6.38
C GLY A 14 -6.05 -23.71 6.20
N ILE A 15 -5.00 -23.58 7.03
CA ILE A 15 -4.04 -22.47 6.94
C ILE A 15 -3.16 -22.71 5.70
N LEU A 16 -3.50 -22.09 4.56
CA LEU A 16 -2.61 -22.07 3.41
C LEU A 16 -1.52 -21.00 3.64
N ILE A 17 -0.35 -21.42 4.13
CA ILE A 17 0.81 -20.54 4.26
C ILE A 17 1.41 -20.35 2.87
N ARG A 18 1.09 -19.23 2.20
CA ARG A 18 1.76 -18.86 0.94
C ARG A 18 2.99 -18.01 1.25
N CYS A 19 4.14 -18.46 0.78
CA CYS A 19 5.39 -17.70 0.79
C CYS A 19 5.40 -16.78 -0.43
N LEU A 20 5.03 -15.52 -0.26
CA LEU A 20 5.02 -14.55 -1.36
C LEU A 20 6.44 -14.12 -1.69
N SER A 21 6.75 -14.10 -2.98
CA SER A 21 7.94 -13.50 -3.54
C SER A 21 7.81 -11.96 -3.56
N GLN A 22 8.95 -11.26 -3.62
CA GLN A 22 8.96 -9.80 -3.73
C GLN A 22 8.13 -9.31 -4.94
N ALA A 23 8.15 -10.03 -6.06
CA ALA A 23 7.36 -9.70 -7.25
C ALA A 23 5.85 -9.79 -7.03
N GLU A 24 5.39 -10.77 -6.24
CA GLU A 24 3.97 -10.91 -5.88
C GLU A 24 3.54 -9.79 -4.93
N ILE A 25 4.39 -9.44 -3.95
CA ILE A 25 4.14 -8.32 -3.03
C ILE A 25 4.05 -7.00 -3.80
N SER A 26 5.01 -6.73 -4.69
CA SER A 26 5.00 -5.53 -5.53
C SER A 26 3.76 -5.47 -6.43
N THR A 27 3.30 -6.61 -6.95
CA THR A 27 2.08 -6.69 -7.75
C THR A 27 0.83 -6.44 -6.92
N ALA A 28 0.74 -6.98 -5.71
CA ALA A 28 -0.37 -6.75 -4.79
C ALA A 28 -0.44 -5.31 -4.27
N LEU A 29 0.72 -4.67 -4.04
CA LEU A 29 0.81 -3.27 -3.61
C LEU A 29 0.67 -2.27 -4.75
N ARG A 30 0.74 -2.70 -6.00
CA ARG A 30 0.61 -1.82 -7.19
C ARG A 30 -0.62 -0.91 -7.15
N PRO A 31 -1.86 -1.39 -6.90
CA PRO A 31 -3.02 -0.50 -6.77
C PRO A 31 -2.87 0.53 -5.64
N PHE A 32 -2.23 0.14 -4.54
CA PHE A 32 -1.95 1.06 -3.43
C PHE A 32 -0.95 2.16 -3.83
N TYR A 33 0.18 1.80 -4.46
CA TYR A 33 1.18 2.76 -4.93
C TYR A 33 0.57 3.79 -5.87
N PHE A 34 -0.38 3.39 -6.73
CA PHE A 34 -1.08 4.34 -7.58
C PHE A 34 -1.92 5.35 -6.80
N SER A 35 -2.57 4.97 -5.70
CA SER A 35 -3.43 5.87 -4.93
C SER A 35 -2.67 6.84 -4.02
N VAL A 36 -1.46 6.47 -3.58
CA VAL A 36 -0.65 7.29 -2.65
C VAL A 36 0.52 8.00 -3.33
N HIS A 37 0.69 7.86 -4.65
CA HIS A 37 1.84 8.37 -5.37
C HIS A 37 2.00 9.90 -5.19
N PRO A 38 3.18 10.41 -4.82
CA PRO A 38 3.40 11.84 -4.52
C PRO A 38 3.08 12.78 -5.69
N ASP A 39 3.21 12.29 -6.93
CA ASP A 39 2.89 13.04 -8.15
C ASP A 39 1.41 13.44 -8.23
N LEU A 40 0.53 12.65 -7.62
CA LEU A 40 -0.90 12.96 -7.55
C LEU A 40 -1.22 14.12 -6.60
N PHE A 41 -0.28 14.47 -5.71
CA PHE A 41 -0.43 15.50 -4.69
C PHE A 41 0.30 16.80 -5.08
N GLY A 42 0.45 17.09 -6.38
CA GLY A 42 1.11 18.31 -6.84
C GLY A 42 0.55 19.62 -6.28
N LYS A 43 -0.74 19.64 -5.88
CA LYS A 43 -1.42 20.78 -5.23
C LYS A 43 -1.30 20.81 -3.70
N PHE A 44 -0.69 19.78 -3.10
CA PHE A 44 -0.71 19.50 -1.66
C PHE A 44 0.71 19.11 -1.19
N PRO A 45 1.62 20.09 -1.00
CA PRO A 45 3.04 19.83 -0.72
C PRO A 45 3.29 19.09 0.60
N GLU A 46 2.49 19.38 1.63
CA GLU A 46 2.61 18.71 2.95
C GLU A 46 2.20 17.23 2.87
N GLN A 47 1.08 16.93 2.22
CA GLN A 47 0.59 15.57 2.02
C GLN A 47 1.54 14.76 1.14
N ARG A 48 2.11 15.39 0.10
CA ARG A 48 3.15 14.81 -0.74
C ARG A 48 4.36 14.38 0.10
N LYS A 49 4.86 15.27 0.98
CA LYS A 49 6.02 14.99 1.83
C LYS A 49 5.75 13.84 2.81
N VAL A 50 4.57 13.79 3.41
CA VAL A 50 4.16 12.69 4.31
C VAL A 50 4.06 11.36 3.56
N ASN A 51 3.48 11.35 2.35
CA ASN A 51 3.40 10.15 1.54
C ASN A 51 4.77 9.67 1.07
N GLU A 52 5.67 10.59 0.69
CA GLU A 52 7.04 10.25 0.31
C GLU A 52 7.81 9.60 1.46
N SER A 53 7.77 10.21 2.66
CA SER A 53 8.41 9.65 3.85
C SER A 53 7.83 8.28 4.22
N SER A 54 6.51 8.14 4.19
CA SER A 54 5.84 6.87 4.54
C SER A 54 6.08 5.77 3.50
N LEU A 55 6.18 6.12 2.21
CA LEU A 55 6.57 5.19 1.15
C LEU A 55 8.01 4.70 1.32
N GLN A 56 8.94 5.58 1.69
CA GLN A 56 10.32 5.20 1.98
C GLN A 56 10.38 4.25 3.19
N GLN A 57 9.64 4.54 4.25
CA GLN A 57 9.56 3.67 5.43
C GLN A 57 8.92 2.31 5.12
N LEU A 58 7.88 2.26 4.27
CA LEU A 58 7.28 1.02 3.81
C LEU A 58 8.28 0.17 3.03
N SER A 59 9.05 0.77 2.11
CA SER A 59 10.09 0.08 1.36
C SER A 59 11.17 -0.48 2.28
N ALA A 60 11.69 0.34 3.20
CA ALA A 60 12.67 -0.10 4.20
C ALA A 60 12.14 -1.24 5.08
N LEU A 61 10.85 -1.20 5.44
CA LEU A 61 10.20 -2.28 6.17
C LEU A 61 10.16 -3.57 5.33
N LEU A 62 9.75 -3.50 4.08
CA LEU A 62 9.71 -4.66 3.18
C LEU A 62 11.11 -5.28 3.00
N GLU A 63 12.16 -4.47 2.92
CA GLU A 63 13.56 -4.93 2.86
C GLU A 63 14.03 -5.56 4.19
N ALA A 64 13.66 -4.97 5.32
CA ALA A 64 13.99 -5.51 6.64
C ALA A 64 13.30 -6.86 6.92
N GLN A 65 12.01 -6.98 6.54
CA GLN A 65 11.26 -8.23 6.60
C GLN A 65 11.92 -9.32 5.74
N GLN A 66 12.38 -8.98 4.53
CA GLN A 66 13.15 -9.90 3.68
C GLN A 66 14.50 -10.29 4.28
N SER A 67 15.11 -9.40 5.07
CA SER A 67 16.37 -9.66 5.76
C SER A 67 16.19 -10.46 7.07
N SER A 68 15.00 -11.00 7.33
CA SER A 68 14.62 -11.68 8.59
C SER A 68 14.83 -10.82 9.84
N ARG A 69 14.89 -9.48 9.69
CA ARG A 69 15.01 -8.56 10.80
C ARG A 69 13.61 -8.11 11.21
N THR A 70 13.25 -8.42 12.44
CA THR A 70 12.01 -7.91 13.03
C THR A 70 12.22 -6.45 13.38
N MET A 71 11.68 -5.54 12.57
CA MET A 71 11.59 -4.11 12.90
C MET A 71 10.21 -3.81 13.49
N LYS A 72 10.18 -3.04 14.58
CA LYS A 72 8.92 -2.46 15.07
C LYS A 72 8.40 -1.51 14.00
N VAL A 73 7.19 -1.77 13.50
CA VAL A 73 6.54 -0.94 12.49
C VAL A 73 5.87 0.22 13.21
N PRO A 74 6.37 1.48 13.08
CA PRO A 74 5.59 2.62 13.52
C PRO A 74 4.33 2.76 12.65
N PRO A 75 3.24 3.36 13.16
CA PRO A 75 2.08 3.65 12.33
C PRO A 75 2.50 4.57 11.17
N LEU A 76 2.24 4.12 9.94
CA LEU A 76 2.59 4.83 8.70
C LEU A 76 1.38 5.61 8.19
N PRO A 77 1.35 6.94 8.31
CA PRO A 77 0.24 7.75 7.80
C PRO A 77 0.31 7.87 6.27
N PHE A 78 -0.80 7.57 5.58
CA PHE A 78 -0.92 7.76 4.14
C PHE A 78 -2.13 8.62 3.80
N TYR A 79 -1.91 9.58 2.91
CA TYR A 79 -2.97 10.31 2.23
C TYR A 79 -3.34 9.56 0.94
N LEU A 80 -4.62 9.24 0.80
CA LEU A 80 -5.17 8.57 -0.37
C LEU A 80 -5.86 9.58 -1.27
N ARG A 81 -5.63 9.47 -2.58
CA ARG A 81 -6.48 10.15 -3.56
C ARG A 81 -7.80 9.40 -3.64
N ASN A 82 -8.87 10.00 -3.11
CA ASN A 82 -10.21 9.44 -3.25
C ASN A 82 -10.59 9.46 -4.74
N LYS A 83 -10.87 8.30 -5.33
CA LYS A 83 -11.36 8.20 -6.72
C LYS A 83 -12.89 8.29 -6.81
N ASP A 84 -13.60 8.28 -5.68
CA ASP A 84 -15.04 8.00 -5.63
C ASP A 84 -15.92 9.22 -5.28
N VAL A 85 -15.70 10.38 -5.91
CA VAL A 85 -16.69 11.48 -5.87
C VAL A 85 -16.81 12.15 -7.24
N SER A 86 -17.19 11.42 -8.29
CA SER A 86 -17.61 12.06 -9.56
C SER A 86 -18.57 11.26 -10.47
N GLU A 87 -19.11 10.09 -10.08
CA GLU A 87 -20.07 9.37 -10.94
C GLU A 87 -21.49 9.21 -10.34
N GLY A 88 -21.76 9.82 -9.18
CA GLY A 88 -23.05 9.72 -8.48
C GLY A 88 -23.94 10.98 -8.48
N LEU A 89 -23.45 12.13 -8.96
CA LEU A 89 -24.19 13.41 -8.85
C LEU A 89 -24.70 13.99 -10.18
N LEU A 90 -24.39 13.35 -11.32
CA LEU A 90 -24.88 13.83 -12.63
C LEU A 90 -26.25 13.23 -13.03
N TYR A 91 -26.71 12.16 -12.36
CA TYR A 91 -28.00 11.53 -12.67
C TYR A 91 -29.20 12.08 -11.87
N PHE A 92 -29.00 13.09 -11.01
CA PHE A 92 -30.08 13.76 -10.28
C PHE A 92 -30.46 15.15 -10.82
N LEU A 93 -29.85 15.59 -11.94
CA LEU A 93 -30.13 16.90 -12.54
C LEU A 93 -30.58 16.81 -14.01
N HIS A 94 -31.49 15.89 -14.32
CA HIS A 94 -32.32 16.05 -15.51
C HIS A 94 -33.75 15.57 -15.18
N TYR A 95 -34.51 16.52 -14.62
CA TYR A 95 -35.97 16.54 -14.64
C TYR A 95 -36.47 16.59 -16.09
#